data_AF-Q9XGV8-F1
#
_entry.id   AF-Q9XGV8-F1
#
_cell.length_a   1.000
_cell.length_b   1.000
_cell.length_c   1.000
_cell.angle_alpha   90.00
_cell.angle_beta   90.00
_cell.angle_gamma   90.00
#
_symmetry.space_group_name_H-M   'P 1'
#
loop_
_entity.id
_entity.type
_entity.pdbx_description
1 polymer ?
#
loop_
_entity_poly.entity_id
_entity_poly.type
_entity_poly.pdbx_seq_one_letter_code
_entity_poly.pdbx_strand_id
1 'polypeptide(L)'
;GIIVLALTATLNSSRPQPCVVGSELCQPTSILQDVVLYTGKALASIGLGGTRYALATMGANQFDKPKYQASFFNWYFFTLYSTTAVALTVIVYIEDNAGWRWGFGYVSLPT
;
A
#
# COMPACT_ATOMS: atom_id res chain seq x y z
N GLY A 1 -7.40 -2.14 5.09
CA GLY A 1 -5.93 -2.09 5.05
C GLY A 1 -5.46 -0.73 4.63
N ILE A 2 -5.41 -0.47 3.31
CA ILE A 2 -4.90 0.80 2.75
C ILE A 2 -5.58 2.05 3.31
N ILE A 3 -6.91 2.06 3.45
CA ILE A 3 -7.63 3.20 4.07
C ILE A 3 -7.18 3.45 5.51
N VAL A 4 -7.00 2.40 6.31
CA VAL A 4 -6.51 2.49 7.70
C VAL A 4 -5.09 3.05 7.73
N LEU A 5 -4.21 2.58 6.83
CA LEU A 5 -2.85 3.09 6.71
C LEU A 5 -2.82 4.55 6.27
N ALA A 6 -3.63 4.93 5.29
CA ALA A 6 -3.76 6.31 4.83
C ALA A 6 -4.25 7.23 5.96
N LEU A 7 -5.22 6.79 6.77
CA LEU A 7 -5.69 7.49 7.96
C LEU A 7 -4.57 7.70 8.99
N THR A 8 -3.80 6.65 9.30
CA THR A 8 -2.64 6.78 10.20
C THR A 8 -1.58 7.73 9.63
N ALA A 9 -1.54 7.88 8.29
CA ALA A 9 -0.61 8.75 7.60
C ALA A 9 -1.10 10.20 7.43
N THR A 10 -2.39 10.49 7.66
CA THR A 10 -2.95 11.84 7.54
C THR A 10 -3.24 12.46 8.91
N LEU A 11 -3.59 11.66 9.91
CA LEU A 11 -3.92 12.13 11.25
C LEU A 11 -2.67 12.30 12.12
N ASN A 12 -2.41 13.55 12.53
CA ASN A 12 -1.29 13.87 13.43
C ASN A 12 -1.42 13.19 14.81
N SER A 13 -2.65 12.90 15.27
CA SER A 13 -2.91 12.18 16.53
C SER A 13 -2.47 10.71 16.49
N SER A 14 -2.45 10.11 15.29
CA SER A 14 -2.08 8.71 15.08
C SER A 14 -0.57 8.51 14.90
N ARG A 15 0.22 9.59 14.88
CA ARG A 15 1.68 9.55 14.78
C ARG A 15 2.34 10.03 16.08
N PRO A 16 3.49 9.46 16.44
CA PRO A 16 4.34 10.06 17.47
C PRO A 16 4.81 11.45 17.01
N GLN A 17 5.06 12.34 17.98
CA GLN A 17 5.59 13.68 17.69
C GLN A 17 6.94 13.56 16.97
N PRO A 18 7.19 14.38 15.92
CA PRO A 18 8.48 14.37 15.24
C PRO A 18 9.58 14.72 16.24
N CYS A 19 10.57 13.84 16.38
CA CYS A 19 11.70 14.04 17.29
C CYS A 19 13.03 13.94 16.52
N VAL A 20 14.04 14.67 16.98
CA VAL A 20 15.39 14.61 16.40
C VAL A 20 16.10 13.38 16.97
N VAL A 21 16.50 12.46 16.08
CA VAL A 21 17.26 11.27 16.44
C VAL A 21 18.56 11.70 17.15
N GLY A 22 18.71 11.32 18.42
CA GLY A 22 19.84 11.73 19.28
C GLY A 22 19.50 12.69 20.42
N SER A 23 18.25 13.15 20.53
CA SER A 23 17.76 13.84 21.73
C SER A 23 17.17 12.83 22.72
N GLU A 24 17.45 12.96 24.03
CA GLU A 24 16.97 12.05 25.08
C GLU A 24 15.42 12.04 25.28
N LEU A 25 14.67 12.83 24.51
CA LEU A 25 13.25 13.13 24.68
C LEU A 25 12.32 12.54 23.61
N CYS A 26 12.76 11.57 22.80
CA CYS A 26 11.85 10.87 21.88
C CYS A 26 10.87 10.00 22.67
N GLN A 27 9.59 10.38 22.65
CA GLN A 27 8.55 9.62 23.33
C GLN A 27 8.20 8.36 22.50
N PRO A 28 8.20 7.16 23.09
CA PRO A 28 7.88 5.94 22.38
C PRO A 28 6.42 5.93 21.89
N THR A 29 6.17 5.20 20.81
CA THR A 29 4.84 5.02 20.24
C THR A 29 3.88 4.40 21.27
N SER A 30 2.61 4.82 21.24
CA SER A 30 1.58 4.18 22.06
C SER A 30 1.26 2.78 21.53
N ILE A 31 0.97 1.82 22.43
CA ILE A 31 0.53 0.46 22.08
C ILE A 31 -0.62 0.50 21.07
N LEU A 32 -1.56 1.44 21.23
CA LEU A 32 -2.70 1.58 20.32
C LEU A 32 -2.27 2.01 18.92
N GLN A 33 -1.29 2.91 18.79
CA GLN A 33 -0.76 3.36 17.50
C GLN A 33 -0.09 2.19 16.76
N ASP A 34 0.70 1.39 17.47
CA ASP A 34 1.37 0.21 16.89
C ASP A 34 0.36 -0.87 16.45
N VAL A 35 -0.63 -1.19 17.30
CA VAL A 35 -1.67 -2.18 16.96
C VAL A 35 -2.44 -1.75 15.72
N VAL A 36 -2.89 -0.50 15.65
CA VAL A 36 -3.62 0.03 14.48
C VAL A 36 -2.75 -0.07 13.21
N LEU A 37 -1.46 0.28 13.30
CA LEU A 37 -0.53 0.20 12.18
C LEU A 37 -0.35 -1.25 11.70
N TYR A 38 -0.06 -2.18 12.60
CA TYR A 38 0.18 -3.59 12.24
C TYR A 38 -1.07 -4.27 11.71
N THR A 39 -2.24 -4.01 12.31
CA THR A 39 -3.53 -4.48 11.78
C THR A 39 -3.79 -3.89 10.40
N GLY A 40 -3.52 -2.60 10.19
CA GLY A 40 -3.63 -1.95 8.89
C GLY A 40 -2.79 -2.64 7.81
N LYS A 41 -1.52 -2.95 8.12
CA LYS A 41 -0.60 -3.68 7.24
C LYS A 41 -1.10 -5.10 6.94
N ALA A 42 -1.53 -5.84 7.96
CA ALA A 42 -2.05 -7.20 7.80
C ALA A 42 -3.31 -7.23 6.91
N LEU A 43 -4.26 -6.32 7.13
CA LEU A 43 -5.46 -6.23 6.28
C LEU A 43 -5.10 -5.83 4.84
N ALA A 44 -4.09 -4.98 4.65
CA ALA A 44 -3.64 -4.59 3.32
C ALA A 44 -3.01 -5.76 2.55
N SER A 45 -2.15 -6.55 3.20
CA SER A 45 -1.51 -7.71 2.57
C SER A 45 -2.52 -8.79 2.20
N ILE A 46 -3.49 -9.08 3.09
CA ILE A 46 -4.57 -10.05 2.84
C ILE A 46 -5.40 -9.62 1.63
N GLY A 47 -5.87 -8.37 1.61
CA GLY A 47 -6.70 -7.86 0.51
C GLY A 47 -5.97 -7.85 -0.83
N LEU A 48 -4.72 -7.39 -0.84
CA LEU A 48 -3.93 -7.30 -2.07
C LEU A 48 -3.60 -8.67 -2.66
N GLY A 49 -3.28 -9.66 -1.82
CA GLY A 49 -2.98 -11.01 -2.27
C GLY A 49 -4.17 -11.67 -2.98
N GLY A 50 -5.33 -11.70 -2.33
CA GLY A 50 -6.52 -12.38 -2.87
C GLY A 50 -7.05 -11.75 -4.16
N THR A 51 -7.15 -10.41 -4.20
CA THR A 51 -7.71 -9.71 -5.35
C THR A 51 -6.88 -9.88 -6.63
N ARG A 52 -5.53 -9.91 -6.53
CA ARG A 52 -4.65 -10.06 -7.69
C ARG A 52 -4.89 -11.37 -8.46
N TYR A 53 -4.89 -12.50 -7.75
CA TYR A 53 -5.08 -13.80 -8.40
C TYR A 53 -6.50 -13.98 -8.94
N ALA A 54 -7.52 -13.50 -8.21
CA ALA A 54 -8.90 -13.55 -8.67
C ALA A 54 -9.13 -12.72 -9.95
N LEU A 55 -8.56 -11.51 -10.03
CA LEU A 55 -8.66 -10.67 -11.22
C LEU A 55 -7.98 -11.29 -12.44
N ALA A 56 -6.83 -11.95 -12.26
CA ALA A 56 -6.13 -12.61 -13.35
C ALA A 56 -6.97 -13.73 -13.97
N THR A 57 -7.54 -14.62 -13.14
CA THR A 57 -8.36 -15.75 -13.61
C THR A 57 -9.69 -15.28 -14.20
N MET A 58 -10.39 -14.35 -13.53
CA MET A 58 -11.64 -13.78 -14.04
C MET A 58 -11.44 -13.03 -15.36
N GLY A 59 -10.34 -12.28 -15.49
CA GLY A 59 -9.99 -11.57 -16.73
C GLY A 59 -9.68 -12.53 -17.87
N ALA A 60 -8.90 -13.58 -17.62
CA ALA A 60 -8.64 -14.61 -18.62
C ALA A 60 -9.91 -15.34 -19.05
N ASN A 61 -10.84 -15.58 -18.13
CA ASN A 61 -12.11 -16.27 -18.42
C ASN A 61 -13.02 -15.51 -19.41
N GLN A 62 -12.74 -14.24 -19.73
CA GLN A 62 -13.48 -13.50 -20.76
C GLN A 62 -13.15 -13.96 -22.19
N PHE A 63 -12.09 -14.75 -22.39
CA PHE A 63 -11.67 -15.22 -23.70
C PHE A 63 -12.00 -16.70 -23.90
N ASP A 64 -12.63 -17.05 -25.03
CA ASP A 64 -13.04 -18.44 -25.30
C ASP A 64 -11.90 -19.34 -25.79
N LYS A 65 -10.87 -18.77 -26.43
CA LYS A 65 -9.76 -19.55 -26.97
C LYS A 65 -8.61 -19.63 -25.96
N PRO A 66 -8.07 -20.84 -25.67
CA PRO A 66 -6.94 -21.01 -24.73
C PRO A 66 -5.73 -20.14 -25.06
N LYS A 67 -5.45 -19.91 -26.35
CA LYS A 67 -4.37 -19.02 -26.81
C LYS A 67 -4.52 -17.58 -26.28
N TYR A 68 -5.73 -17.03 -26.28
CA TYR A 68 -5.99 -15.66 -25.83
C TYR A 68 -6.01 -15.57 -24.31
N GLN A 69 -6.50 -16.60 -23.61
CA GLN A 69 -6.40 -16.71 -22.15
C GLN A 69 -4.94 -16.69 -21.68
N ALA A 70 -4.09 -17.50 -22.32
CA ALA A 70 -2.65 -17.54 -22.02
C ALA A 70 -1.96 -16.21 -22.33
N SER A 71 -2.30 -15.58 -23.46
CA SER A 71 -1.78 -14.26 -23.81
C SER A 71 -2.18 -13.18 -22.79
N PHE A 72 -3.43 -13.21 -22.31
CA PHE A 72 -3.90 -12.30 -21.26
C PHE A 72 -3.13 -12.53 -19.96
N PHE A 73 -2.98 -13.79 -19.52
CA PHE A 73 -2.22 -14.11 -18.32
C PHE A 73 -0.77 -13.61 -18.39
N ASN A 74 -0.11 -13.80 -19.53
CA ASN A 74 1.26 -13.31 -19.74
C ASN A 74 1.34 -11.79 -19.62
N TRP A 75 0.43 -11.06 -20.30
CA TRP A 75 0.39 -9.60 -20.21
C TRP A 75 0.00 -9.09 -18.82
N TYR A 76 -0.89 -9.78 -18.12
CA TYR A 76 -1.28 -9.46 -16.74
C TYR A 76 -0.07 -9.53 -15.80
N PHE A 77 0.69 -10.62 -15.83
CA PHE A 77 1.89 -10.74 -14.98
C PHE A 77 3.01 -9.80 -15.41
N PHE A 78 3.22 -9.60 -16.70
CA PHE A 78 4.20 -8.64 -17.20
C PHE A 78 3.90 -7.22 -16.69
N THR A 79 2.65 -6.77 -16.78
CA THR A 79 2.22 -5.45 -16.28
C THR A 79 2.26 -5.38 -14.75
N LEU A 80 1.89 -6.45 -14.04
CA LEU A 80 1.97 -6.54 -12.58
C LEU A 80 3.40 -6.36 -12.08
N TYR A 81 4.37 -7.09 -12.64
CA TYR A 81 5.77 -6.99 -12.24
C TYR A 81 6.37 -5.64 -12.62
N SER A 82 6.08 -5.14 -13.83
CA SER A 82 6.55 -3.83 -14.27
C SER A 82 6.04 -2.71 -13.35
N THR A 83 4.75 -2.74 -13.00
CA THR A 83 4.14 -1.78 -12.08
C THR A 83 4.73 -1.91 -10.67
N THR A 84 5.03 -3.14 -10.22
CA THR A 84 5.65 -3.37 -8.92
C THR A 84 7.07 -2.78 -8.87
N ALA A 85 7.87 -2.93 -9.92
CA ALA A 85 9.19 -2.31 -10.00
C ALA A 85 9.12 -0.77 -9.97
N VAL A 86 8.17 -0.18 -10.71
CA VAL A 86 7.91 1.27 -10.67
C VAL A 86 7.42 1.71 -9.29
N ALA A 87 6.55 0.95 -8.64
CA ALA A 87 6.05 1.28 -7.31
C ALA A 87 7.17 1.27 -6.25
N LEU A 88 8.03 0.23 -6.27
CA LEU A 88 9.16 0.09 -5.35
C LEU A 88 10.26 1.16 -5.55
N THR A 89 10.18 1.95 -6.63
CA THR A 89 11.12 3.03 -6.91
C THR A 89 10.46 4.39 -6.73
N VAL A 90 9.43 4.68 -7.51
CA VAL A 90 8.75 5.99 -7.54
C VAL A 90 7.95 6.26 -6.28
N ILE A 91 7.14 5.29 -5.82
CA ILE A 91 6.30 5.50 -4.63
C ILE A 91 7.19 5.57 -3.38
N VAL A 92 8.17 4.66 -3.26
CA VAL A 92 9.13 4.71 -2.15
C VAL A 92 9.89 6.03 -2.12
N TYR A 93 10.33 6.53 -3.28
CA TYR A 93 10.95 7.85 -3.37
C TYR A 93 10.02 8.97 -2.85
N ILE A 94 8.74 8.94 -3.19
CA ILE A 94 7.76 9.92 -2.70
C ILE A 94 7.56 9.77 -1.18
N GLU A 95 7.43 8.55 -0.68
CA GLU A 95 7.27 8.26 0.75
C GLU A 95 8.44 8.78 1.57
N ASP A 96 9.67 8.62 1.07
CA ASP A 96 10.89 9.06 1.74
C ASP A 96 11.12 10.57 1.66
N ASN A 97 10.77 11.23 0.55
CA ASN A 97 11.09 12.65 0.33
C ASN A 97 9.93 13.61 0.64
N ALA A 98 8.70 13.23 0.30
CA ALA A 98 7.51 14.04 0.54
C ALA A 98 6.70 13.55 1.75
N GLY A 99 6.92 12.30 2.18
CA GLY A 99 6.24 11.69 3.31
C GLY A 99 5.07 10.78 2.91
N TRP A 100 4.75 9.84 3.80
CA TRP A 100 3.72 8.80 3.61
C TRP A 100 2.32 9.32 3.23
N ARG A 101 1.96 10.56 3.60
CA ARG A 101 0.68 11.17 3.20
C ARG A 101 0.55 11.29 1.67
N TRP A 102 1.66 11.59 0.99
CA TRP A 102 1.69 11.71 -0.46
C TRP A 102 1.81 10.33 -1.13
N GLY A 103 2.55 9.41 -0.52
CA GLY A 103 2.69 8.03 -1.01
C GLY A 103 1.38 7.25 -1.07
N PHE A 104 0.50 7.40 -0.08
CA PHE A 104 -0.83 6.78 -0.10
C PHE A 104 -1.84 7.45 -1.04
N GLY A 105 -1.45 8.52 -1.75
CA GLY A 105 -2.37 9.43 -2.41
C GLY A 105 -3.13 10.26 -1.39
N TYR A 106 -3.54 11.47 -1.78
CA TYR A 106 -4.23 12.40 -0.89
C TYR A 106 -5.62 11.85 -0.51
N VAL A 107 -5.71 10.99 0.50
CA VAL A 107 -6.97 10.61 1.13
C VAL A 107 -7.42 11.81 1.96
N SER A 108 -8.10 12.75 1.32
CA SER A 108 -8.78 13.85 2.00
C SER A 108 -10.03 13.30 2.68
N LEU A 109 -9.94 13.07 3.99
CA LEU A 109 -11.13 13.23 4.84
C LEU A 109 -11.25 14.72 5.18
N PRO A 110 -12.47 15.29 5.15
CA PRO A 110 -12.67 16.69 5.48
C PRO A 110 -12.14 16.95 6.89
N THR A 111 -11.26 17.93 6.99
CA THR A 111 -10.79 18.57 8.23
C THR A 111 -11.94 19.03 9.09
#